data_AF-A0A542UWS4-F1
#
_entry.id   AF-A0A542UWS4-F1
#
_cell.length_a   1.000
_cell.length_b   1.000
_cell.length_c   1.000
_cell.angle_alpha   90.00
_cell.angle_beta   90.00
_cell.angle_gamma   90.00
#
_symmetry.space_group_name_H-M   'P 1'
#
loop_
_entity.id
_entity.type
_entity.pdbx_description
1 polymer ?
#
loop_
_entity_poly.entity_id
_entity_poly.type
_entity_poly.pdbx_seq_one_letter_code
_entity_poly.pdbx_strand_id
1 'polypeptide(L)' 'MNDTPSPWLSFTFSRGNPAGPDQANYPALLRAVAESIEELGDIQVTDLVLHNEITADGDWPSITVYYAPRNDMD' A
#
# COMPACT_ATOMS: atom_id res chain seq x y z
N MET A 1 26.06 10.32 -13.14
CA MET A 1 25.59 9.59 -11.95
C MET A 1 24.65 8.52 -12.47
N ASN A 2 25.09 7.26 -12.49
CA ASN A 2 24.16 6.15 -12.61
C ASN A 2 23.79 5.79 -11.17
N ASP A 3 22.73 6.40 -10.66
CA ASP A 3 22.05 5.86 -9.49
C ASP A 3 21.33 4.61 -9.95
N THR A 4 22.05 3.49 -10.04
CA THR A 4 21.40 2.19 -10.09
C THR A 4 20.61 2.09 -8.79
N PRO A 5 19.27 1.95 -8.82
CA PRO A 5 18.51 1.78 -7.59
C PRO A 5 19.12 0.63 -6.79
N SER A 6 19.29 0.87 -5.49
CA SER A 6 19.83 -0.15 -4.59
C SER A 6 18.90 -1.38 -4.66
N PRO A 7 19.41 -2.62 -4.75
CA PRO A 7 18.61 -3.84 -4.73
C PRO A 7 17.83 -4.05 -3.42
N TRP A 8 17.98 -3.12 -2.48
CA TRP A 8 17.29 -3.08 -1.19
C TRP A 8 16.24 -1.97 -1.08
N LEU A 9 15.95 -1.25 -2.17
CA LEU A 9 15.00 -0.15 -2.14
C LEU A 9 13.56 -0.69 -2.08
N SER A 10 13.02 -0.76 -0.86
CA SER A 10 11.62 -1.07 -0.62
C SER A 10 10.83 0.23 -0.51
N PHE A 11 9.76 0.33 -1.31
CA PHE A 11 8.80 1.41 -1.26
C PHE A 11 7.58 0.98 -0.45
N THR A 12 6.84 1.97 0.07
CA THR A 12 5.61 1.70 0.80
C THR A 12 4.58 2.80 0.60
N PHE A 13 3.31 2.42 0.66
CA PHE A 13 2.19 3.35 0.84
C PHE A 13 1.15 2.73 1.77
N SER A 14 0.41 3.59 2.49
CA SER A 14 -0.75 3.19 3.28
C SER A 14 -2.02 3.72 2.64
N ARG A 15 -3.08 2.93 2.68
CA ARG A 15 -4.41 3.31 2.17
C ARG A 15 -5.47 2.97 3.21
N GLY A 16 -6.31 3.95 3.52
CA GLY A 16 -7.57 3.77 4.24
C GLY A 16 -8.74 4.27 3.38
N ASN A 17 -9.97 3.95 3.80
CA ASN A 17 -11.14 4.57 3.20
C ASN A 17 -11.29 6.03 3.69
N PRO A 18 -11.93 6.92 2.91
CA PRO A 18 -12.26 8.26 3.36
C PRO A 18 -13.07 8.25 4.66
N ALA A 19 -12.90 9.30 5.46
CA ALA A 19 -13.66 9.47 6.70
C ALA A 19 -15.18 9.53 6.41
N GLY A 20 -15.96 8.77 7.18
CA GLY A 20 -17.42 8.73 7.04
C GLY A 20 -18.03 7.35 7.31
N PRO A 21 -19.32 7.17 6.98
CA PRO A 21 -20.07 5.95 7.30
C PRO A 21 -19.46 4.67 6.74
N ASP A 22 -18.75 4.76 5.60
CA ASP A 22 -18.14 3.62 4.91
C ASP A 22 -16.65 3.43 5.25
N GLN A 23 -16.12 4.15 6.23
CA GLN A 23 -14.69 4.09 6.57
C GLN A 23 -14.25 2.66 6.95
N ALA A 24 -15.13 1.87 7.58
CA ALA A 24 -14.88 0.47 7.94
C ALA A 24 -15.25 -0.54 6.83
N ASN A 25 -15.56 -0.10 5.61
CA ASN A 25 -15.94 -0.99 4.51
C ASN A 25 -14.69 -1.72 3.92
N TYR A 26 -14.36 -2.89 4.47
CA TYR A 26 -13.22 -3.69 4.04
C TYR A 26 -13.23 -4.08 2.55
N PRO A 27 -14.37 -4.51 1.96
CA PRO A 27 -14.41 -4.78 0.52
C PRO A 27 -14.09 -3.55 -0.34
N ALA A 28 -14.52 -2.35 0.04
CA ALA A 28 -14.16 -1.13 -0.67
C ALA A 28 -12.66 -0.82 -0.54
N LEU A 29 -12.10 -1.00 0.66
CA LEU A 29 -10.68 -0.79 0.93
C LEU A 29 -9.80 -1.72 0.08
N LEU A 30 -10.13 -3.02 0.02
CA LEU A 30 -9.38 -3.99 -0.76
C LEU A 30 -9.39 -3.67 -2.27
N ARG A 31 -10.51 -3.18 -2.81
CA ARG A 31 -10.59 -2.74 -4.21
C ARG A 31 -9.74 -1.50 -4.46
N ALA A 32 -9.81 -0.51 -3.58
CA ALA A 32 -9.01 0.71 -3.71
C ALA A 32 -7.50 0.45 -3.62
N VAL A 33 -7.08 -0.51 -2.78
CA VAL A 33 -5.69 -0.99 -2.74
C VAL A 33 -5.31 -1.70 -4.03
N ALA A 34 -6.17 -2.56 -4.56
CA ALA A 34 -5.93 -3.23 -5.84
C ALA A 34 -5.75 -2.22 -6.99
N GLU A 35 -6.65 -1.22 -7.09
CA GLU A 35 -6.53 -0.12 -8.07
C GLU A 35 -5.20 0.64 -7.90
N SER A 36 -4.79 0.92 -6.66
CA SER A 36 -3.53 1.62 -6.38
C SER A 36 -2.30 0.78 -6.79
N ILE A 37 -2.36 -0.55 -6.64
CA ILE A 37 -1.30 -1.47 -7.08
C ILE A 37 -1.23 -1.51 -8.61
N GLU A 38 -2.38 -1.53 -9.30
CA GLU A 38 -2.44 -1.51 -10.77
C GLU A 38 -1.82 -0.22 -11.34
N GLU A 39 -2.05 0.93 -10.70
CA GLU A 39 -1.48 2.23 -11.09
C GLU A 39 0.05 2.29 -10.97
N LEU A 40 0.67 1.49 -10.09
CA LEU A 40 2.12 1.44 -9.91
C LEU A 40 2.85 0.69 -11.04
N GLY A 41 2.14 -0.07 -11.87
CA GLY A 41 2.71 -0.80 -12.99
C GLY A 41 3.49 -2.04 -12.58
N ASP A 42 4.69 -2.24 -13.16
CA ASP A 42 5.45 -3.49 -13.02
C ASP A 42 6.26 -3.54 -11.71
N ILE A 43 5.57 -3.91 -10.63
CA ILE A 43 6.13 -4.04 -9.29
C ILE A 43 6.01 -5.48 -8.75
N GLN A 44 6.84 -5.77 -7.75
CA GLN A 44 6.66 -6.93 -6.87
C GLN A 44 6.19 -6.43 -5.50
N VAL A 45 4.98 -6.84 -5.11
CA VAL A 45 4.49 -6.66 -3.74
C VAL A 45 5.21 -7.67 -2.85
N THR A 46 5.83 -7.20 -1.78
CA THR A 46 6.58 -8.00 -0.82
C THR A 46 5.79 -8.29 0.45
N ASP A 47 4.93 -7.37 0.88
CA ASP A 47 4.04 -7.55 2.03
C ASP A 47 2.78 -6.67 1.96
N LEU A 48 1.72 -7.10 2.63
CA LEU A 48 0.44 -6.41 2.81
C LEU A 48 0.00 -6.51 4.27
N VAL A 49 -0.01 -5.38 4.98
CA VAL A 49 -0.38 -5.34 6.40
C VAL A 49 -1.70 -4.61 6.57
N LEU A 50 -2.78 -5.37 6.82
CA LEU A 50 -4.03 -4.83 7.32
C LEU A 50 -3.88 -4.56 8.82
N HIS A 51 -3.99 -3.30 9.19
CA HIS A 51 -4.00 -2.87 10.57
C HIS A 51 -5.03 -1.76 10.74
N ASN A 52 -5.08 -1.26 11.95
CA ASN A 52 -6.04 -0.30 12.41
C ASN A 52 -5.21 0.93 12.81
N GLU A 53 -5.36 2.01 12.05
CA GLU A 53 -4.59 3.23 12.23
C GLU A 53 -5.27 4.10 13.30
N ILE A 54 -4.54 4.31 14.40
CA ILE A 54 -5.05 5.08 15.53
C ILE A 54 -4.89 6.56 15.22
N THR A 55 -6.02 7.21 14.95
CA THR A 55 -6.12 8.65 14.71
C THR A 55 -6.89 9.33 15.84
N ALA A 56 -6.93 10.67 15.83
CA ALA A 56 -7.76 11.44 16.77
C ALA A 56 -9.26 11.11 16.63
N ASP A 57 -9.68 10.64 15.45
CA ASP A 57 -11.06 10.33 15.11
C ASP A 57 -11.41 8.85 15.30
N GLY A 58 -10.49 8.06 15.88
CA GLY A 58 -10.69 6.64 16.16
C GLY A 58 -9.70 5.72 15.48
N ASP A 59 -9.95 4.43 15.64
CA ASP A 59 -9.13 3.34 15.13
C ASP A 59 -9.75 2.78 13.84
N TRP A 60 -9.15 3.09 12.70
CA TRP A 60 -9.76 2.86 11.39
C TRP A 60 -8.94 1.91 10.51
N PRO A 61 -9.59 1.01 9.73
CA PRO A 61 -8.88 0.06 8.88
C PRO A 61 -7.99 0.74 7.85
N SER A 62 -6.74 0.30 7.79
CA SER A 62 -5.71 0.76 6.86
C SER A 62 -4.89 -0.44 6.37
N ILE A 63 -4.53 -0.44 5.09
CA ILE A 63 -3.62 -1.43 4.52
C ILE A 63 -2.35 -0.71 4.11
N THR A 64 -1.21 -1.17 4.63
CA THR A 64 0.11 -0.77 4.15
C THR A 64 0.62 -1.80 3.15
N VAL A 65 1.07 -1.32 2.01
CA VAL A 65 1.68 -2.12 0.94
C VAL A 65 3.18 -1.87 0.95
N TYR A 66 3.96 -2.95 0.90
CA TYR A 66 5.41 -2.90 0.67
C TYR A 66 5.71 -3.49 -0.70
N TYR A 67 6.53 -2.81 -1.49
CA TYR A 67 6.81 -3.22 -2.86
C TYR A 67 8.18 -2.75 -3.36
N ALA A 68 8.66 -3.37 -4.42
CA ALA A 68 9.87 -2.98 -5.14
C ALA A 68 9.63 -3.06 -6.66
N PRO A 69 10.43 -2.37 -7.49
CA PRO A 69 10.45 -2.60 -8.93
C PRO A 69 10.77 -4.06 -9.24
N ARG A 70 10.09 -4.67 -10.21
CA ARG A 70 10.29 -6.10 -10.54
C ARG A 70 11.69 -6.41 -11.08
N ASN A 71 12.40 -5.42 -11.63
CA ASN A 71 13.62 -5.63 -12.41
C ASN A 71 14.93 -5.73 -11.59
N ASP A 72 14.85 -5.83 -10.25
CA ASP A 72 16.01 -5.86 -9.36
C ASP A 72 16.19 -7.20 -8.60
N MET A 73 15.48 -8.28 -8.99
CA MET A 73 15.51 -9.59 -8.29
C MET A 73 15.87 -10.82 -9.15
N ASP A 74 16.44 -10.63 -10.35
CA ASP A 74 17.01 -11.73 -11.16
C ASP A 74 18.52 -11.94 -10.93
#